data_AF-A0AAW6BLU0-F1
#
_entry.id   AF-A0AAW6BLU0-F1
#
_cell.length_a   1.000
_cell.length_b   1.000
_cell.length_c   1.000
_cell.angle_alpha   90.00
_cell.angle_beta   90.00
_cell.angle_gamma   90.00
#
_symmetry.space_group_name_H-M   'P 1'
#
loop_
_entity.id
_entity.type
_entity.pdbx_description
1 polymer ?
#
loop_
_entity_poly.entity_id
_entity_poly.type
_entity_poly.pdbx_seq_one_letter_code
_entity_poly.pdbx_strand_id
1 'polypeptide(L)'
;MLLAQLPAEKTLNETDIPSATLQLLTGKQEGVARPGGIFTKEDLINIKLYVKKGLSLPFNLEEVKSYLGYQKINIAGLEPEDIHTLFEEIRTHSFSWSDVENDILQQSIDLEIIGQQITETGENIISIINEMPIITRIKMRLGEISERQLAQITYTHEDREVSSALEEILDTIKNDIKKQREKTEKVKTEVSDFKLKLIGGRLSNGSIALGLQPQVENKRKLMKDYKMSVSIEDLDDKIIEKKEEIVQLKKDYDKFVGLAFSGIAAGLIGLAITGGIFGSKAEEVRKRKNMLIEEVRSLEESIKGKRALQKSITSLSLDFSDIDTRLLDAEVALNHLDYMWQSMLTQINASKDKFTQINDALNLTSFITKFQQVISPWKEVEGSAKQLVKVFDEALKEYKHRYN
;
A
#
# COMPACT_ATOMS: atom_id res chain seq x y z
N MET A 1 16.77 25.40 -22.14
CA MET A 1 15.86 24.42 -21.50
C MET A 1 15.14 23.68 -22.59
N LEU A 2 15.54 22.44 -22.88
CA LEU A 2 14.88 21.56 -23.83
C LEU A 2 13.97 20.62 -23.03
N LEU A 3 12.66 20.77 -23.21
CA LEU A 3 11.66 19.82 -22.74
C LEU A 3 11.89 18.49 -23.48
N ALA A 4 12.24 17.44 -22.73
CA ALA A 4 12.28 16.08 -23.27
C ALA A 4 10.86 15.69 -23.69
N GLN A 5 10.70 15.28 -24.96
CA GLN A 5 9.46 14.72 -25.47
C GLN A 5 9.14 13.43 -24.69
N LEU A 6 7.95 13.36 -24.09
CA LEU A 6 7.42 12.13 -23.53
C LEU A 6 7.22 11.10 -24.67
N PRO A 7 7.60 9.83 -24.48
CA PRO A 7 7.39 8.80 -25.50
C PRO A 7 5.89 8.57 -25.73
N ALA A 8 5.52 8.26 -26.96
CA ALA A 8 4.13 8.03 -27.38
C ALA A 8 3.49 6.86 -26.61
N GLU A 9 2.26 7.06 -26.11
CA GLU A 9 1.44 6.01 -25.51
C GLU A 9 1.15 4.90 -26.53
N LYS A 10 1.57 3.68 -26.21
CA LYS A 10 1.35 2.51 -27.06
C LYS A 10 0.10 1.78 -26.55
N THR A 11 -1.00 1.86 -27.28
CA THR A 11 -2.24 1.11 -26.97
C THR A 11 -2.02 -0.38 -27.17
N LEU A 12 -2.26 -1.18 -26.12
CA LEU A 12 -2.15 -2.65 -26.14
C LEU A 12 -3.52 -3.27 -26.43
N ASN A 13 -3.56 -4.31 -27.27
CA ASN A 13 -4.77 -5.10 -27.53
C ASN A 13 -5.01 -6.11 -26.39
N GLU A 14 -6.27 -6.48 -26.12
CA GLU A 14 -6.64 -7.39 -25.01
C GLU A 14 -5.90 -8.74 -25.02
N THR A 15 -5.55 -9.26 -26.19
CA THR A 15 -4.81 -10.52 -26.35
C THR A 15 -3.33 -10.42 -25.97
N ASP A 16 -2.78 -9.21 -25.95
CA ASP A 16 -1.36 -8.94 -25.67
C ASP A 16 -1.12 -8.56 -24.21
N ILE A 17 -2.19 -8.29 -23.44
CA ILE A 17 -2.13 -7.89 -22.03
C ILE A 17 -1.35 -8.91 -21.17
N PRO A 18 -1.57 -10.24 -21.26
CA PRO A 18 -0.82 -11.18 -20.41
C PRO A 18 0.69 -11.17 -20.69
N SER A 19 1.07 -11.03 -21.96
CA SER A 19 2.47 -10.99 -22.40
C SER A 19 3.13 -9.66 -22.03
N ALA A 20 2.43 -8.54 -22.23
CA ALA A 20 2.89 -7.21 -21.84
C ALA A 20 3.02 -7.09 -20.32
N THR A 21 2.05 -7.61 -19.55
CA THR A 21 2.12 -7.69 -18.09
C THR A 21 3.29 -8.55 -17.63
N LEU A 22 3.55 -9.70 -18.26
CA LEU A 22 4.72 -10.51 -17.94
C LEU A 22 6.04 -9.80 -18.30
N GLN A 23 6.10 -9.07 -19.41
CA GLN A 23 7.29 -8.29 -19.80
C GLN A 23 7.53 -7.10 -18.87
N LEU A 24 6.46 -6.44 -18.41
CA LEU A 24 6.49 -5.40 -17.39
C LEU A 24 6.92 -5.94 -16.03
N LEU A 25 6.40 -7.11 -15.64
CA LEU A 25 6.77 -7.83 -14.41
C LEU A 25 8.14 -8.50 -14.48
N THR A 26 8.81 -8.56 -15.64
CA THR A 26 10.15 -9.17 -15.77
C THR A 26 11.21 -8.18 -16.25
N GLY A 27 10.85 -6.90 -16.40
CA GLY A 27 11.78 -5.83 -16.77
C GLY A 27 12.33 -5.91 -18.19
N LYS A 28 11.63 -6.60 -19.11
CA LYS A 28 12.10 -6.83 -20.49
C LYS A 28 11.73 -5.73 -21.48
N GLN A 29 11.20 -4.60 -21.02
CA GLN A 29 10.75 -3.50 -21.88
C GLN A 29 11.72 -2.31 -21.82
N GLU A 30 12.21 -1.85 -22.97
CA GLU A 30 13.07 -0.66 -23.07
C GLU A 30 12.30 0.61 -22.66
N GLY A 31 12.89 1.43 -21.79
CA GLY A 31 12.30 2.68 -21.28
C GLY A 31 11.67 2.60 -19.88
N VAL A 32 11.69 1.43 -19.23
CA VAL A 32 11.24 1.30 -17.83
C VAL A 32 12.42 1.60 -16.89
N ALA A 33 12.25 2.54 -15.95
CA ALA A 33 13.29 2.97 -15.01
C ALA A 33 13.70 1.90 -13.97
N ARG A 34 13.03 0.74 -13.97
CA ARG A 34 13.28 -0.38 -13.06
C ARG A 34 13.19 -1.72 -13.80
N PRO A 35 14.06 -2.69 -13.52
CA PRO A 35 13.83 -4.07 -13.90
C PRO A 35 12.59 -4.59 -13.14
N GLY A 36 11.51 -4.85 -13.86
CA GLY A 36 10.28 -5.39 -13.28
C GLY A 36 10.46 -6.76 -12.64
N GLY A 37 9.68 -7.01 -11.57
CA GLY A 37 9.63 -8.29 -10.85
C GLY A 37 10.65 -8.46 -9.74
N ILE A 38 11.51 -7.47 -9.52
CA ILE A 38 12.51 -7.49 -8.46
C ILE A 38 12.01 -6.65 -7.30
N PHE A 39 11.91 -7.25 -6.11
CA PHE A 39 11.67 -6.50 -4.87
C PHE A 39 12.90 -5.65 -4.55
N THR A 40 12.69 -4.34 -4.42
CA THR A 40 13.76 -3.35 -4.21
C THR A 40 13.74 -2.76 -2.80
N LYS A 41 14.79 -1.99 -2.46
CA LYS A 41 14.84 -1.27 -1.19
C LYS A 41 13.72 -0.22 -1.09
N GLU A 42 13.39 0.44 -2.20
CA GLU A 42 12.30 1.40 -2.28
C GLU A 42 10.95 0.73 -2.04
N ASP A 43 10.77 -0.51 -2.51
CA ASP A 43 9.55 -1.27 -2.26
C ASP A 43 9.36 -1.55 -0.77
N LEU A 44 10.41 -1.98 -0.05
CA LEU A 44 10.32 -2.15 1.41
C LEU A 44 10.07 -0.81 2.12
N ILE A 45 10.74 0.27 1.71
CA ILE A 45 10.51 1.61 2.28
C ILE A 45 9.05 2.03 2.09
N ASN A 46 8.45 1.79 0.91
CA ASN A 46 7.06 2.11 0.65
C ASN A 46 6.10 1.35 1.57
N ILE A 47 6.32 0.05 1.80
CA ILE A 47 5.55 -0.72 2.78
C ILE A 47 5.70 -0.11 4.18
N LYS A 48 6.92 0.23 4.60
CA LYS A 48 7.15 0.84 5.92
C LYS A 48 6.52 2.23 6.06
N LEU A 49 6.50 3.04 4.99
CA LEU A 49 5.82 4.34 4.97
C LEU A 49 4.31 4.19 5.10
N TYR A 50 3.72 3.21 4.42
CA TYR A 50 2.32 2.83 4.62
C TYR A 50 2.06 2.43 6.08
N VAL A 51 2.86 1.53 6.63
CA VAL A 51 2.72 1.06 8.02
C VAL A 51 2.84 2.21 9.00
N LYS A 52 3.82 3.10 8.83
CA LYS A 52 3.98 4.31 9.65
C LYS A 52 2.74 5.20 9.60
N LYS A 53 2.18 5.43 8.39
CA LYS A 53 0.95 6.22 8.23
C LYS A 53 -0.22 5.55 8.94
N GLY A 54 -0.44 4.26 8.71
CA GLY A 54 -1.54 3.53 9.34
C GLY A 54 -1.46 3.48 10.87
N LEU A 55 -0.25 3.34 11.43
CA LEU A 55 -0.02 3.41 12.87
C LEU A 55 -0.14 4.83 13.45
N SER A 56 -0.12 5.87 12.62
CA SER A 56 -0.36 7.26 13.04
C SER A 56 -1.83 7.66 13.06
N LEU A 57 -2.72 6.84 12.48
CA LEU A 57 -4.16 7.12 12.44
C LEU A 57 -4.77 7.02 13.85
N PRO A 58 -5.73 7.91 14.18
CA PRO A 58 -6.41 7.92 15.47
C PRO A 58 -7.21 6.63 15.67
N PHE A 59 -7.24 6.13 16.92
CA PHE A 59 -7.82 4.82 17.24
C PHE A 59 -9.12 4.90 18.03
N ASN A 60 -9.33 5.93 18.85
CA ASN A 60 -10.60 6.11 19.54
C ASN A 60 -11.53 7.07 18.80
N LEU A 61 -12.84 6.88 18.97
CA LEU A 61 -13.86 7.64 18.24
C LEU A 61 -13.76 9.16 18.48
N GLU A 62 -13.37 9.59 19.68
CA GLU A 62 -13.25 11.03 20.00
C GLU A 62 -12.03 11.66 19.30
N GLU A 63 -10.90 10.96 19.23
CA GLU A 63 -9.75 11.36 18.42
C GLU A 63 -10.12 11.40 16.92
N VAL A 64 -10.90 10.43 16.43
CA VAL A 64 -11.40 10.43 15.05
C VAL A 64 -12.27 11.65 14.81
N LYS A 65 -13.23 11.96 15.68
CA LYS A 65 -14.06 13.18 15.56
C LYS A 65 -13.22 14.46 15.57
N SER A 66 -12.20 14.52 16.44
CA SER A 66 -11.27 15.64 16.50
C SER A 66 -10.46 15.75 15.20
N TYR A 67 -9.99 14.63 14.66
CA TYR A 67 -9.25 14.54 13.40
C TYR A 67 -10.11 15.00 12.22
N LEU A 68 -11.37 14.56 12.17
CA LEU A 68 -12.34 14.90 11.13
C LEU A 68 -12.75 16.37 11.18
N GLY A 69 -12.73 16.99 12.37
CA GLY A 69 -13.22 18.36 12.57
C GLY A 69 -14.74 18.48 12.42
N TYR A 70 -15.48 17.39 12.55
CA TYR A 70 -16.95 17.37 12.59
C TYR A 70 -17.46 16.22 13.46
N GLN A 71 -18.66 16.42 14.03
CA GLN A 71 -19.34 15.44 14.89
C GLN A 71 -20.38 14.61 14.14
N LYS A 72 -20.92 15.15 13.05
CA LYS A 72 -21.91 14.51 12.18
C LYS A 72 -21.91 15.18 10.82
N ILE A 73 -22.09 14.41 9.76
CA ILE A 73 -22.20 14.94 8.39
C ILE A 73 -23.48 14.51 7.65
N ASN A 74 -24.21 13.50 8.16
CA ASN A 74 -25.41 12.91 7.52
C ASN A 74 -25.12 12.37 6.11
N ILE A 75 -23.91 11.87 5.89
CA ILE A 75 -23.48 11.21 4.66
C ILE A 75 -22.99 9.82 5.04
N ALA A 76 -23.78 8.81 4.69
CA ALA A 76 -23.41 7.42 4.92
C ALA A 76 -22.03 7.12 4.29
N GLY A 77 -21.14 6.50 5.05
CA GLY A 77 -19.76 6.23 4.66
C GLY A 77 -18.76 7.30 5.09
N LEU A 78 -19.21 8.51 5.47
CA LEU A 78 -18.39 9.61 5.99
C LEU A 78 -18.73 10.00 7.43
N GLU A 79 -19.64 9.30 8.09
CA GLU A 79 -19.87 9.53 9.51
C GLU A 79 -18.62 9.13 10.33
N PRO A 80 -18.37 9.77 11.48
CA PRO A 80 -17.18 9.49 12.28
C PRO A 80 -16.99 8.01 12.61
N GLU A 81 -18.08 7.29 12.83
CA GLU A 81 -18.08 5.84 13.08
C GLU A 81 -17.61 5.06 11.85
N ASP A 82 -18.06 5.42 10.65
CA ASP A 82 -17.65 4.76 9.39
C ASP A 82 -16.16 5.00 9.10
N ILE A 83 -15.62 6.16 9.46
CA ILE A 83 -14.19 6.46 9.30
C ILE A 83 -13.39 5.74 10.38
N HIS A 84 -13.89 5.70 11.61
CA HIS A 84 -13.26 5.03 12.74
C HIS A 84 -13.06 3.54 12.45
N THR A 85 -14.07 2.84 11.95
CA THR A 85 -13.95 1.43 11.56
C THR A 85 -12.85 1.23 10.52
N LEU A 86 -12.78 2.06 9.47
CA LEU A 86 -11.73 1.94 8.47
C LEU A 86 -10.33 2.22 9.07
N PHE A 87 -10.20 3.23 9.94
CA PHE A 87 -8.92 3.53 10.57
C PHE A 87 -8.46 2.39 11.49
N GLU A 88 -9.37 1.75 12.21
CA GLU A 88 -9.09 0.55 13.01
C GLU A 88 -8.62 -0.62 12.14
N GLU A 89 -9.25 -0.85 10.99
CA GLU A 89 -8.83 -1.87 10.02
C GLU A 89 -7.42 -1.58 9.47
N ILE A 90 -7.15 -0.34 9.03
CA ILE A 90 -5.84 0.08 8.51
C ILE A 90 -4.76 -0.07 9.59
N ARG A 91 -5.05 0.34 10.82
CA ARG A 91 -4.12 0.27 11.94
C ARG A 91 -3.81 -1.18 12.31
N THR A 92 -4.82 -2.02 12.40
CA THR A 92 -4.67 -3.46 12.67
C THR A 92 -3.83 -4.14 11.58
N HIS A 93 -4.11 -3.83 10.33
CA HIS A 93 -3.33 -4.32 9.20
C HIS A 93 -1.87 -3.85 9.28
N SER A 94 -1.65 -2.57 9.54
CA SER A 94 -0.29 -1.99 9.69
C SER A 94 0.48 -2.62 10.85
N PHE A 95 -0.20 -2.92 11.96
CA PHE A 95 0.42 -3.57 13.12
C PHE A 95 0.89 -4.99 12.80
N SER A 96 0.14 -5.73 11.96
CA SER A 96 0.52 -7.10 11.57
C SER A 96 1.78 -7.19 10.70
N TRP A 97 2.24 -6.08 10.13
CA TRP A 97 3.41 -6.08 9.25
C TRP A 97 4.70 -6.51 9.97
N SER A 98 4.88 -6.20 11.25
CA SER A 98 6.12 -6.55 11.95
C SER A 98 6.38 -8.06 11.98
N ASP A 99 5.31 -8.84 12.14
CA ASP A 99 5.41 -10.30 12.20
C ASP A 99 5.73 -10.85 10.80
N VAL A 100 5.05 -10.34 9.77
CA VAL A 100 5.32 -10.69 8.36
C VAL A 100 6.76 -10.32 7.98
N GLU A 101 7.23 -9.12 8.34
CA GLU A 101 8.59 -8.64 8.06
C GLU A 101 9.66 -9.54 8.69
N ASN A 102 9.45 -9.94 9.94
CA ASN A 102 10.36 -10.83 10.66
C ASN A 102 10.40 -12.23 10.03
N ASP A 103 9.25 -12.80 9.70
CA ASP A 103 9.16 -14.14 9.10
C ASP A 103 9.79 -14.16 7.69
N ILE A 104 9.61 -13.10 6.89
CA ILE A 104 10.30 -12.92 5.61
C ILE A 104 11.81 -12.91 5.80
N LEU A 105 12.31 -12.09 6.72
CA LEU A 105 13.76 -11.92 6.92
C LEU A 105 14.39 -13.22 7.43
N GLN A 106 13.79 -13.84 8.45
CA GLN A 106 14.28 -15.07 9.03
C GLN A 106 14.29 -16.20 8.00
N GLN A 107 13.21 -16.39 7.26
CA GLN A 107 13.15 -17.44 6.25
C GLN A 107 14.13 -17.19 5.09
N SER A 108 14.41 -15.93 4.75
CA SER A 108 15.42 -15.61 3.73
C SER A 108 16.82 -16.00 4.19
N ILE A 109 17.17 -15.74 5.45
CA ILE A 109 18.45 -16.19 6.02
C ILE A 109 18.53 -17.72 6.04
N ASP A 110 17.46 -18.39 6.49
CA ASP A 110 17.38 -19.85 6.50
C ASP A 110 17.58 -20.43 5.08
N LEU A 111 16.97 -19.83 4.05
CA LEU A 111 17.07 -20.25 2.65
C LEU A 111 18.45 -20.00 2.03
N GLU A 112 19.11 -18.89 2.39
CA GLU A 112 20.50 -18.62 1.97
C GLU A 112 21.43 -19.71 2.50
N ILE A 113 21.38 -19.98 3.81
CA ILE A 113 22.27 -20.96 4.47
C ILE A 113 22.03 -22.37 3.92
N ILE A 114 20.77 -22.81 3.87
CA ILE A 114 20.45 -24.18 3.43
C ILE A 114 20.66 -24.36 1.93
N GLY A 115 20.44 -23.30 1.12
CA GLY A 115 20.69 -23.32 -0.31
C GLY A 115 22.16 -23.52 -0.63
N GLN A 116 23.04 -22.81 0.09
CA GLN A 116 24.48 -23.00 0.01
C GLN A 116 24.86 -24.43 0.42
N GLN A 117 24.37 -24.90 1.57
CA GLN A 117 24.70 -26.23 2.12
C GLN A 117 24.27 -27.38 1.20
N ILE A 118 23.06 -27.33 0.64
CA ILE A 118 22.55 -28.32 -0.31
C ILE A 118 23.37 -28.30 -1.60
N THR A 119 23.71 -27.12 -2.10
CA THR A 119 24.48 -26.97 -3.34
C THR A 119 25.90 -27.52 -3.17
N GLU A 120 26.62 -27.07 -2.15
CA GLU A 120 28.02 -27.49 -1.90
C GLU A 120 28.11 -29.00 -1.63
N THR A 121 27.25 -29.53 -0.74
CA THR A 121 27.26 -30.98 -0.45
C THR A 121 26.85 -31.79 -1.68
N GLY A 122 25.86 -31.29 -2.43
CA GLY A 122 25.39 -31.92 -3.65
C GLY A 122 26.47 -32.05 -4.72
N GLU A 123 27.20 -30.96 -4.95
CA GLU A 123 28.33 -30.92 -5.88
C GLU A 123 29.48 -31.83 -5.42
N ASN A 124 29.77 -31.88 -4.13
CA ASN A 124 30.77 -32.80 -3.56
C ASN A 124 30.40 -34.27 -3.78
N ILE A 125 29.14 -34.67 -3.52
CA ILE A 125 28.65 -36.02 -3.81
C ILE A 125 28.84 -36.36 -5.29
N ILE A 126 28.43 -35.45 -6.19
CA ILE A 126 28.56 -35.65 -7.64
C ILE A 126 30.04 -35.79 -8.04
N SER A 127 30.91 -34.94 -7.49
CA SER A 127 32.35 -34.96 -7.78
C SER A 127 32.98 -36.30 -7.42
N ILE A 128 32.74 -36.78 -6.20
CA ILE A 128 33.32 -38.04 -5.71
C ILE A 128 32.84 -39.24 -6.54
N ILE A 129 31.57 -39.27 -6.92
CA ILE A 129 31.06 -40.34 -7.79
C ILE A 129 31.69 -40.23 -9.20
N ASN A 130 31.90 -39.02 -9.71
CA ASN A 130 32.52 -38.81 -11.02
C ASN A 130 34.00 -39.25 -11.10
N GLU A 131 34.71 -39.32 -9.98
CA GLU A 131 36.06 -39.90 -9.91
C GLU A 131 36.08 -41.41 -10.19
N MET A 132 34.94 -42.10 -10.04
CA MET A 132 34.82 -43.51 -10.37
C MET A 132 34.88 -43.75 -11.89
N PRO A 133 35.53 -44.84 -12.36
CA PRO A 133 35.53 -45.21 -13.78
C PRO A 133 34.10 -45.31 -14.33
N ILE A 134 33.89 -44.83 -15.56
CA ILE A 134 32.56 -44.83 -16.20
C ILE A 134 31.92 -46.23 -16.26
N ILE A 135 32.74 -47.26 -16.48
CA ILE A 135 32.28 -48.66 -16.48
C ILE A 135 31.72 -49.09 -15.12
N THR A 136 32.26 -48.56 -14.03
CA THR A 136 31.77 -48.78 -12.65
C THR A 136 30.46 -48.02 -12.46
N ARG A 137 30.40 -46.74 -12.86
CA ARG A 137 29.20 -45.90 -12.69
C ARG A 137 27.97 -46.39 -13.46
N ILE A 138 28.15 -47.09 -14.57
CA ILE A 138 27.04 -47.66 -15.36
C ILE A 138 26.53 -48.95 -14.73
N LYS A 139 27.41 -49.75 -14.12
CA LYS A 139 27.09 -51.07 -13.58
C LYS A 139 26.61 -51.03 -12.12
N MET A 140 27.19 -50.17 -11.31
CA MET A 140 26.89 -50.04 -9.89
C MET A 140 25.61 -49.24 -9.67
N ARG A 141 24.77 -49.72 -8.76
CA ARG A 141 23.56 -49.05 -8.31
C ARG A 141 23.82 -48.19 -7.08
N LEU A 142 22.96 -47.20 -6.84
CA LEU A 142 23.07 -46.28 -5.71
C LEU A 142 23.09 -47.03 -4.38
N GLY A 143 22.19 -47.99 -4.17
CA GLY A 143 22.14 -48.79 -2.93
C GLY A 143 23.28 -49.80 -2.77
N GLU A 144 24.18 -49.92 -3.75
CA GLU A 144 25.36 -50.79 -3.69
C GLU A 144 26.63 -50.03 -3.27
N ILE A 145 26.55 -48.71 -3.09
CA ILE A 145 27.66 -47.90 -2.60
C ILE A 145 27.93 -48.24 -1.13
N SER A 146 29.17 -48.61 -0.83
CA SER A 146 29.60 -48.89 0.55
C SER A 146 29.97 -47.60 1.30
N GLU A 147 29.75 -47.58 2.62
CA GLU A 147 30.12 -46.49 3.54
C GLU A 147 31.56 -46.00 3.36
N ARG A 148 32.50 -46.92 3.06
CA ARG A 148 33.92 -46.60 2.91
C ARG A 148 34.24 -45.79 1.64
N GLN A 149 33.39 -45.85 0.62
CA GLN A 149 33.63 -45.17 -0.66
C GLN A 149 33.30 -43.67 -0.61
N LEU A 150 32.59 -43.22 0.43
CA LEU A 150 32.13 -41.84 0.58
C LEU A 150 32.44 -41.23 1.95
N ALA A 151 33.38 -41.82 2.69
CA ALA A 151 33.77 -41.46 4.06
C ALA A 151 34.33 -40.03 4.24
N GLN A 152 34.33 -39.19 3.20
CA GLN A 152 34.80 -37.80 3.22
C GLN A 152 33.66 -36.78 3.07
N ILE A 153 32.40 -37.21 2.87
CA ILE A 153 31.26 -36.30 2.68
C ILE A 153 30.65 -35.95 4.03
N THR A 154 30.57 -34.65 4.33
CA THR A 154 29.88 -34.11 5.51
C THR A 154 28.80 -33.14 5.07
N TYR A 155 27.59 -33.26 5.64
CA TYR A 155 26.45 -32.40 5.30
C TYR A 155 26.31 -31.21 6.24
N THR A 156 26.51 -31.39 7.56
CA THR A 156 26.42 -30.29 8.56
C THR A 156 27.76 -30.10 9.28
N HIS A 157 28.02 -28.89 9.81
CA HIS A 157 29.21 -28.61 10.62
C HIS A 157 29.10 -29.08 12.08
N GLU A 158 27.89 -29.35 12.57
CA GLU A 158 27.63 -29.77 13.96
C GLU A 158 27.65 -31.30 14.14
N ASP A 159 27.45 -32.08 13.07
CA ASP A 159 27.53 -33.55 13.08
C ASP A 159 28.98 -34.07 12.91
N ARG A 160 29.92 -33.54 13.71
CA ARG A 160 31.31 -34.03 13.73
C ARG A 160 31.48 -35.43 14.32
N GLU A 161 30.42 -36.01 14.86
CA GLU A 161 30.41 -37.41 15.29
C GLU A 161 29.47 -38.20 14.37
N VAL A 162 30.09 -39.07 13.55
CA VAL A 162 29.44 -40.16 12.80
C VAL A 162 28.67 -39.71 11.55
N SER A 163 29.38 -39.46 10.43
CA SER A 163 28.76 -39.55 9.11
C SER A 163 28.58 -41.03 8.76
N SER A 164 27.36 -41.49 8.90
CA SER A 164 26.85 -42.70 8.27
C SER A 164 26.73 -42.56 6.74
N ALA A 165 26.52 -43.69 6.07
CA ALA A 165 26.45 -43.89 4.62
C ALA A 165 25.71 -42.76 3.87
N LEU A 166 26.07 -42.51 2.61
CA LEU A 166 25.40 -41.57 1.68
C LEU A 166 23.86 -41.56 1.75
N GLU A 167 23.26 -42.70 2.04
CA GLU A 167 21.82 -42.85 2.30
C GLU A 167 21.31 -41.85 3.35
N GLU A 168 21.98 -41.71 4.49
CA GLU A 168 21.60 -40.80 5.56
C GLU A 168 21.79 -39.33 5.18
N ILE A 169 22.82 -39.01 4.38
CA ILE A 169 22.99 -37.66 3.83
C ILE A 169 21.84 -37.33 2.87
N LEU A 170 21.48 -38.25 1.98
CA LEU A 170 20.39 -38.06 1.02
C LEU A 170 19.04 -37.92 1.74
N ASP A 171 18.79 -38.72 2.78
CA ASP A 171 17.58 -38.59 3.58
C ASP A 171 17.54 -37.27 4.37
N THR A 172 18.68 -36.80 4.87
CA THR A 172 18.76 -35.49 5.53
C THR A 172 18.44 -34.36 4.56
N ILE A 173 19.07 -34.34 3.37
CA ILE A 173 18.77 -33.34 2.33
C ILE A 173 17.28 -33.38 1.95
N LYS A 174 16.71 -34.57 1.77
CA LYS A 174 15.29 -34.74 1.45
C LYS A 174 14.38 -34.16 2.52
N ASN A 175 14.68 -34.39 3.79
CA ASN A 175 13.93 -33.86 4.92
C ASN A 175 14.06 -32.34 5.02
N ASP A 176 15.25 -31.80 4.79
CA ASP A 176 15.47 -30.35 4.78
C ASP A 176 14.75 -29.66 3.62
N ILE A 177 14.78 -30.22 2.41
CA ILE A 177 13.98 -29.71 1.27
C ILE A 177 12.49 -29.66 1.65
N LYS A 178 11.96 -30.72 2.28
CA LYS A 178 10.55 -30.77 2.70
C LYS A 178 10.24 -29.70 3.76
N LYS A 179 11.07 -29.59 4.79
CA LYS A 179 10.93 -28.61 5.87
C LYS A 179 10.97 -27.17 5.33
N GLN A 180 11.91 -26.88 4.43
CA GLN A 180 12.03 -25.56 3.82
C GLN A 180 10.88 -25.24 2.89
N ARG A 181 10.31 -26.23 2.18
CA ARG A 181 9.06 -26.04 1.42
C ARG A 181 7.92 -25.58 2.31
N GLU A 182 7.71 -26.26 3.44
CA GLU A 182 6.62 -25.95 4.38
C GLU A 182 6.78 -24.55 4.99
N LYS A 183 7.99 -24.19 5.42
CA LYS A 183 8.28 -22.84 5.92
C LYS A 183 8.11 -21.77 4.84
N THR A 184 8.60 -22.00 3.63
CA THR A 184 8.47 -21.05 2.50
C THR A 184 7.02 -20.85 2.10
N GLU A 185 6.21 -21.92 2.09
CA GLU A 185 4.77 -21.84 1.83
C GLU A 185 4.03 -21.03 2.89
N LYS A 186 4.41 -21.18 4.17
CA LYS A 186 3.88 -20.36 5.27
C LYS A 186 4.14 -18.87 5.03
N VAL A 187 5.40 -18.48 4.80
CA VAL A 187 5.78 -17.07 4.56
C VAL A 187 5.09 -16.52 3.31
N LYS A 188 5.06 -17.29 2.22
CA LYS A 188 4.34 -16.91 1.00
C LYS A 188 2.86 -16.64 1.31
N THR A 189 2.24 -17.48 2.13
CA THR A 189 0.83 -17.34 2.51
C THR A 189 0.60 -16.09 3.34
N GLU A 190 1.48 -15.79 4.30
CA GLU A 190 1.43 -14.57 5.11
C GLU A 190 1.55 -13.30 4.26
N VAL A 191 2.50 -13.28 3.31
CA VAL A 191 2.67 -12.18 2.35
C VAL A 191 1.43 -12.02 1.46
N SER A 192 0.92 -13.13 0.91
CA SER A 192 -0.30 -13.12 0.10
C SER A 192 -1.51 -12.60 0.89
N ASP A 193 -1.71 -13.05 2.14
CA ASP A 193 -2.84 -12.63 2.96
C ASP A 193 -2.73 -11.15 3.39
N PHE A 194 -1.53 -10.68 3.70
CA PHE A 194 -1.27 -9.25 3.95
C PHE A 194 -1.64 -8.42 2.72
N LYS A 195 -1.17 -8.82 1.54
CA LYS A 195 -1.55 -8.18 0.27
C LYS A 195 -3.06 -8.18 0.02
N LEU A 196 -3.72 -9.32 0.20
CA LEU A 196 -5.15 -9.47 -0.07
C LEU A 196 -6.04 -8.70 0.92
N LYS A 197 -5.58 -8.46 2.15
CA LYS A 197 -6.26 -7.51 3.06
C LYS A 197 -6.17 -6.07 2.53
N LEU A 198 -5.09 -5.71 1.86
CA LEU A 198 -4.90 -4.40 1.23
C LEU A 198 -5.82 -4.20 0.01
N ILE A 199 -5.77 -5.12 -0.95
CA ILE A 199 -6.43 -4.97 -2.27
C ILE A 199 -7.81 -5.61 -2.36
N GLY A 200 -8.12 -6.55 -1.47
CA GLY A 200 -9.33 -7.37 -1.48
C GLY A 200 -9.13 -8.73 -2.14
N GLY A 201 -9.94 -9.72 -1.74
CA GLY A 201 -9.90 -11.07 -2.28
C GLY A 201 -10.13 -12.15 -1.22
N ARG A 202 -9.87 -13.41 -1.59
CA ARG A 202 -10.06 -14.57 -0.69
C ARG A 202 -8.75 -14.89 0.03
N LEU A 203 -8.76 -14.79 1.36
CA LEU A 203 -7.63 -15.12 2.23
C LEU A 203 -7.43 -16.64 2.33
N SER A 204 -6.25 -17.05 2.80
CA SER A 204 -5.87 -18.45 2.99
C SER A 204 -6.81 -19.23 3.92
N ASN A 205 -7.39 -18.56 4.91
CA ASN A 205 -8.37 -19.14 5.83
C ASN A 205 -9.79 -19.27 5.24
N GLY A 206 -9.99 -18.90 3.97
CA GLY A 206 -11.26 -18.96 3.26
C GLY A 206 -12.16 -17.73 3.42
N SER A 207 -11.83 -16.78 4.30
CA SER A 207 -12.57 -15.53 4.46
C SER A 207 -12.35 -14.57 3.28
N ILE A 208 -13.30 -13.65 3.08
CA ILE A 208 -13.23 -12.63 2.03
C ILE A 208 -12.84 -11.30 2.67
N ALA A 209 -11.71 -10.74 2.23
CA ALA A 209 -11.32 -9.37 2.54
C ALA A 209 -11.92 -8.41 1.51
N LEU A 210 -12.54 -7.34 1.97
CA LEU A 210 -13.11 -6.30 1.11
C LEU A 210 -12.04 -5.41 0.46
N GLY A 211 -10.83 -5.39 1.03
CA GLY A 211 -9.72 -4.53 0.62
C GLY A 211 -9.79 -3.16 1.30
N LEU A 212 -8.66 -2.68 1.82
CA LEU A 212 -8.54 -1.34 2.40
C LEU A 212 -8.54 -0.25 1.33
N GLN A 213 -7.89 -0.51 0.18
CA GLN A 213 -7.76 0.44 -0.91
C GLN A 213 -9.10 0.75 -1.59
N PRO A 214 -9.96 -0.23 -1.96
CA PRO A 214 -11.32 0.06 -2.44
C PRO A 214 -12.15 0.87 -1.44
N GLN A 215 -12.00 0.62 -0.13
CA GLN A 215 -12.72 1.35 0.91
C GLN A 215 -12.27 2.82 1.02
N VAL A 216 -10.96 3.07 0.96
CA VAL A 216 -10.37 4.42 0.92
C VAL A 216 -10.84 5.17 -0.32
N GLU A 217 -10.77 4.53 -1.49
CA GLU A 217 -11.20 5.13 -2.76
C GLU A 217 -12.70 5.47 -2.75
N ASN A 218 -13.54 4.59 -2.21
CA ASN A 218 -14.97 4.85 -2.08
C ASN A 218 -15.26 6.08 -1.20
N LYS A 219 -14.59 6.20 -0.04
CA LYS A 219 -14.75 7.37 0.84
C LYS A 219 -14.23 8.65 0.18
N ARG A 220 -13.12 8.57 -0.55
CA ARG A 220 -12.58 9.70 -1.33
C ARG A 220 -13.56 10.17 -2.41
N LYS A 221 -14.22 9.23 -3.10
CA LYS A 221 -15.29 9.53 -4.06
C LYS A 221 -16.46 10.25 -3.38
N LEU A 222 -16.94 9.76 -2.23
CA LEU A 222 -18.01 10.42 -1.47
C LEU A 222 -17.63 11.86 -1.07
N MET A 223 -16.39 12.10 -0.65
CA MET A 223 -15.90 13.45 -0.32
C MET A 223 -15.88 14.37 -1.55
N LYS A 224 -15.46 13.84 -2.71
CA LYS A 224 -15.45 14.58 -3.97
C LYS A 224 -16.87 14.93 -4.42
N ASP A 225 -17.79 13.98 -4.37
CA ASP A 225 -19.19 14.18 -4.75
C ASP A 225 -19.87 15.21 -3.82
N TYR A 226 -19.59 15.16 -2.51
CA TYR A 226 -20.03 16.18 -1.57
C TYR A 226 -19.52 17.58 -1.94
N LYS A 227 -18.22 17.71 -2.22
CA LYS A 227 -17.61 18.99 -2.61
C LYS A 227 -18.26 19.60 -3.85
N MET A 228 -18.70 18.77 -4.81
CA MET A 228 -19.41 19.23 -6.01
C MET A 228 -20.86 19.65 -5.72
N SER A 229 -21.50 19.06 -4.71
CA SER A 229 -22.91 19.33 -4.37
C SER A 229 -23.14 20.59 -3.52
N VAL A 230 -22.14 21.00 -2.74
CA VAL A 230 -22.24 22.19 -1.89
C VAL A 230 -21.78 23.42 -2.66
N SER A 231 -22.66 23.99 -3.50
CA SER A 231 -22.46 25.32 -4.09
C SER A 231 -22.60 26.38 -2.99
N ILE A 232 -21.48 26.82 -2.42
CA ILE A 232 -21.42 28.00 -1.54
C ILE A 232 -21.39 29.28 -2.39
N GLU A 233 -20.96 29.20 -3.65
CA GLU A 233 -20.85 30.33 -4.59
C GLU A 233 -22.19 31.07 -4.75
N ASP A 234 -23.29 30.34 -4.98
CA ASP A 234 -24.62 30.96 -5.13
C ASP A 234 -25.12 31.69 -3.87
N LEU A 235 -24.66 31.26 -2.69
CA LEU A 235 -25.03 31.88 -1.41
C LEU A 235 -24.10 33.05 -1.08
N ASP A 236 -22.84 32.97 -1.49
CA ASP A 236 -21.85 34.05 -1.33
C ASP A 236 -22.20 35.24 -2.21
N ASP A 237 -22.58 34.99 -3.47
CA ASP A 237 -23.02 36.04 -4.40
C ASP A 237 -24.26 36.77 -3.87
N LYS A 238 -25.24 36.05 -3.31
CA LYS A 238 -26.43 36.64 -2.67
C LYS A 238 -26.10 37.48 -1.45
N ILE A 239 -25.10 37.08 -0.65
CA ILE A 239 -24.65 37.85 0.51
C ILE A 239 -23.93 39.12 0.06
N ILE A 240 -23.11 39.04 -1.00
CA ILE A 240 -22.42 40.19 -1.58
C ILE A 240 -23.44 41.20 -2.12
N GLU A 241 -24.40 40.75 -2.93
CA GLU A 241 -25.47 41.59 -3.49
C GLU A 241 -26.26 42.31 -2.38
N LYS A 242 -26.68 41.59 -1.35
CA LYS A 242 -27.42 42.17 -0.22
C LYS A 242 -26.57 43.15 0.60
N LYS A 243 -25.27 42.92 0.75
CA LYS A 243 -24.35 43.86 1.42
C LYS A 243 -24.19 45.15 0.61
N GLU A 244 -24.11 45.06 -0.71
CA GLU A 244 -24.10 46.23 -1.59
C GLU A 244 -25.41 47.03 -1.49
N GLU A 245 -26.57 46.36 -1.46
CA GLU A 245 -27.88 47.00 -1.24
C GLU A 245 -27.93 47.71 0.12
N ILE A 246 -27.41 47.10 1.20
CA ILE A 246 -27.32 47.72 2.53
C ILE A 246 -26.46 48.99 2.51
N VAL A 247 -25.33 48.97 1.79
CA VAL A 247 -24.45 50.15 1.64
C VAL A 247 -25.19 51.27 0.93
N GLN A 248 -25.98 50.94 -0.11
CA GLN A 248 -26.76 51.93 -0.84
C GLN A 248 -27.90 52.51 0.03
N LEU A 249 -28.65 51.67 0.73
CA LEU A 249 -29.72 52.10 1.64
C LEU A 249 -29.19 52.97 2.79
N LYS A 250 -27.95 52.75 3.24
CA LYS A 250 -27.30 53.63 4.22
C LYS A 250 -27.10 55.05 3.66
N LYS A 251 -26.60 55.17 2.42
CA LYS A 251 -26.44 56.47 1.74
C LYS A 251 -27.79 57.18 1.55
N ASP A 252 -28.82 56.43 1.15
CA ASP A 252 -30.15 56.98 0.92
C ASP A 252 -30.81 57.44 2.23
N TYR A 253 -30.62 56.68 3.32
CA TYR A 253 -31.05 57.09 4.66
C TYR A 253 -30.41 58.42 5.08
N ASP A 254 -29.07 58.53 4.99
CA ASP A 254 -28.33 59.74 5.37
C ASP A 254 -28.79 60.96 4.55
N LYS A 255 -29.05 60.75 3.25
CA LYS A 255 -29.61 61.77 2.35
C LYS A 255 -31.03 62.21 2.77
N PHE A 256 -31.93 61.27 3.04
CA PHE A 256 -33.31 61.60 3.44
C PHE A 256 -33.38 62.26 4.81
N VAL A 257 -32.51 61.88 5.75
CA VAL A 257 -32.38 62.58 7.03
C VAL A 257 -31.91 64.03 6.82
N GLY A 258 -30.87 64.24 5.99
CA GLY A 258 -30.43 65.60 5.64
C GLY A 258 -31.53 66.46 5.00
N LEU A 259 -32.34 65.87 4.11
CA LEU A 259 -33.47 66.54 3.48
C LEU A 259 -34.62 66.82 4.46
N ALA A 260 -34.86 65.96 5.46
CA ALA A 260 -35.88 66.17 6.47
C ALA A 260 -35.64 67.46 7.29
N PHE A 261 -34.37 67.84 7.49
CA PHE A 261 -33.97 69.06 8.20
C PHE A 261 -33.80 70.31 7.30
N SER A 262 -33.94 70.17 5.98
CA SER A 262 -33.77 71.29 5.03
C SER A 262 -34.84 72.39 5.17
N GLY A 263 -36.01 72.05 5.74
CA GLY A 263 -37.10 72.99 6.02
C GLY A 263 -36.83 74.00 7.14
N ILE A 264 -35.74 73.86 7.92
CA ILE A 264 -35.35 74.80 8.99
C ILE A 264 -35.22 76.24 8.46
N ALA A 265 -34.74 76.39 7.21
CA ALA A 265 -34.58 77.70 6.57
C ALA A 265 -35.91 78.44 6.32
N ALA A 266 -37.04 77.74 6.34
CA ALA A 266 -38.39 78.27 6.11
C ALA A 266 -39.27 78.31 7.39
N GLY A 267 -38.67 78.11 8.58
CA GLY A 267 -39.38 78.13 9.85
C GLY A 267 -40.11 76.82 10.21
N LEU A 268 -40.85 76.82 11.33
CA LEU A 268 -41.46 75.61 11.93
C LEU A 268 -42.40 74.83 10.99
N ILE A 269 -43.10 75.52 10.07
CA ILE A 269 -44.01 74.88 9.10
C ILE A 269 -43.22 74.18 7.98
N GLY A 270 -42.13 74.79 7.50
CA GLY A 270 -41.23 74.18 6.52
C GLY A 270 -40.60 72.90 7.06
N LEU A 271 -40.17 72.92 8.32
CA LEU A 271 -39.67 71.74 9.04
C LEU A 271 -40.72 70.61 9.12
N ALA A 272 -41.98 70.93 9.41
CA ALA A 272 -43.04 69.94 9.52
C ALA A 272 -43.34 69.25 8.17
N ILE A 273 -43.31 69.99 7.06
CA ILE A 273 -43.56 69.46 5.71
C ILE A 273 -42.37 68.60 5.25
N THR A 274 -41.13 69.11 5.36
CA THR A 274 -39.94 68.33 4.96
C THR A 274 -39.71 67.14 5.89
N GLY A 275 -39.98 67.29 7.19
CA GLY A 275 -39.93 66.23 8.18
C GLY A 275 -40.97 65.13 7.95
N GLY A 276 -42.20 65.48 7.57
CA GLY A 276 -43.24 64.49 7.26
C GLY A 276 -42.95 63.67 6.00
N ILE A 277 -42.49 64.32 4.93
CA ILE A 277 -42.24 63.66 3.63
C ILE A 277 -40.92 62.87 3.63
N PHE A 278 -39.82 63.48 4.07
CA PHE A 278 -38.50 62.83 4.03
C PHE A 278 -38.21 62.01 5.28
N GLY A 279 -38.83 62.32 6.42
CA GLY A 279 -38.76 61.48 7.62
C GLY A 279 -39.48 60.14 7.46
N SER A 280 -40.63 60.10 6.78
CA SER A 280 -41.33 58.83 6.47
C SER A 280 -40.53 57.96 5.49
N LYS A 281 -39.92 58.56 4.45
CA LYS A 281 -39.00 57.86 3.54
C LYS A 281 -37.73 57.37 4.23
N ALA A 282 -37.14 58.18 5.11
CA ALA A 282 -35.99 57.75 5.91
C ALA A 282 -36.35 56.56 6.81
N GLU A 283 -37.54 56.55 7.40
CA GLU A 283 -38.01 55.45 8.24
C GLU A 283 -38.27 54.16 7.43
N GLU A 284 -38.83 54.27 6.23
CA GLU A 284 -39.01 53.13 5.31
C GLU A 284 -37.67 52.52 4.89
N VAL A 285 -36.71 53.35 4.48
CA VAL A 285 -35.34 52.93 4.14
C VAL A 285 -34.65 52.30 5.36
N ARG A 286 -34.85 52.86 6.56
CA ARG A 286 -34.30 52.29 7.81
C ARG A 286 -34.85 50.89 8.08
N LYS A 287 -36.17 50.69 7.93
CA LYS A 287 -36.81 49.38 8.11
C LYS A 287 -36.29 48.37 7.09
N ARG A 288 -36.23 48.75 5.80
CA ARG A 288 -35.69 47.88 4.74
C ARG A 288 -34.23 47.49 4.99
N LYS A 289 -33.38 48.46 5.35
CA LYS A 289 -31.98 48.22 5.72
C LYS A 289 -31.85 47.24 6.88
N ASN A 290 -32.62 47.43 7.95
CA ASN A 290 -32.56 46.55 9.12
C ASN A 290 -33.05 45.13 8.81
N MET A 291 -34.08 44.96 7.96
CA MET A 291 -34.50 43.65 7.48
C MET A 291 -33.38 42.96 6.68
N LEU A 292 -32.72 43.67 5.76
CA LEU A 292 -31.61 43.10 4.99
C LEU A 292 -30.39 42.75 5.85
N ILE A 293 -30.08 43.55 6.88
CA ILE A 293 -29.02 43.22 7.84
C ILE A 293 -29.32 41.90 8.55
N GLU A 294 -30.57 41.69 8.98
CA GLU A 294 -30.98 40.45 9.63
C GLU A 294 -30.99 39.26 8.66
N GLU A 295 -31.44 39.46 7.41
CA GLU A 295 -31.34 38.45 6.34
C GLU A 295 -29.89 38.06 6.07
N VAL A 296 -28.98 39.04 5.93
CA VAL A 296 -27.55 38.78 5.72
C VAL A 296 -26.96 38.05 6.92
N ARG A 297 -27.28 38.45 8.15
CA ARG A 297 -26.81 37.79 9.37
C ARG A 297 -27.29 36.33 9.43
N SER A 298 -28.57 36.10 9.18
CA SER A 298 -29.15 34.76 9.14
C SER A 298 -28.53 33.90 8.04
N LEU A 299 -28.31 34.47 6.85
CA LEU A 299 -27.63 33.78 5.75
C LEU A 299 -26.17 33.44 6.12
N GLU A 300 -25.40 34.39 6.66
CA GLU A 300 -24.03 34.18 7.13
C GLU A 300 -23.94 33.10 8.22
N GLU A 301 -24.84 33.13 9.21
CA GLU A 301 -24.95 32.11 10.25
C GLU A 301 -25.30 30.74 9.63
N SER A 302 -26.21 30.69 8.65
CA SER A 302 -26.63 29.46 7.97
C SER A 302 -25.54 28.82 7.12
N ILE A 303 -24.60 29.61 6.57
CA ILE A 303 -23.52 29.09 5.72
C ILE A 303 -22.19 28.89 6.45
N LYS A 304 -22.00 29.53 7.62
CA LYS A 304 -20.77 29.38 8.41
C LYS A 304 -20.47 27.91 8.74
N GLY A 305 -21.51 27.16 9.14
CA GLY A 305 -21.40 25.72 9.38
C GLY A 305 -21.04 24.93 8.12
N LYS A 306 -21.63 25.28 6.97
CA LYS A 306 -21.34 24.64 5.67
C LYS A 306 -19.91 24.90 5.21
N ARG A 307 -19.40 26.12 5.34
CA ARG A 307 -18.00 26.46 5.01
C ARG A 307 -17.00 25.73 5.90
N ALA A 308 -17.27 25.65 7.21
CA ALA A 308 -16.43 24.91 8.13
C ALA A 308 -16.39 23.41 7.76
N LEU A 309 -17.55 22.82 7.48
CA LEU A 309 -17.67 21.42 7.06
C LEU A 309 -16.99 21.16 5.71
N GLN A 310 -17.16 22.04 4.72
CA GLN A 310 -16.49 21.93 3.43
C GLN A 310 -14.96 21.99 3.56
N LYS A 311 -14.45 22.84 4.45
CA LYS A 311 -13.02 22.91 4.78
C LYS A 311 -12.55 21.60 5.41
N SER A 312 -13.29 21.08 6.39
CA SER A 312 -12.98 19.79 7.02
C SER A 312 -12.94 18.65 6.01
N ILE A 313 -13.94 18.56 5.12
CA ILE A 313 -13.99 17.53 4.06
C ILE A 313 -12.87 17.69 3.04
N THR A 314 -12.49 18.94 2.70
CA THR A 314 -11.35 19.18 1.82
C THR A 314 -10.04 18.71 2.46
N SER A 315 -9.83 18.99 3.75
CA SER A 315 -8.66 18.50 4.50
C SER A 315 -8.65 16.97 4.54
N LEU A 316 -9.78 16.37 4.89
CA LEU A 316 -9.93 14.91 4.95
C LEU A 316 -9.68 14.25 3.60
N SER A 317 -10.13 14.86 2.50
CA SER A 317 -9.88 14.34 1.15
C SER A 317 -8.40 14.36 0.79
N LEU A 318 -7.62 15.34 1.27
CA LEU A 318 -6.17 15.37 1.09
C LEU A 318 -5.50 14.26 1.90
N ASP A 319 -5.93 14.05 3.14
CA ASP A 319 -5.42 12.98 3.98
C ASP A 319 -5.71 11.60 3.41
N PHE A 320 -6.93 11.38 2.90
CA PHE A 320 -7.30 10.14 2.22
C PHE A 320 -6.53 9.95 0.91
N SER A 321 -6.19 11.04 0.20
CA SER A 321 -5.32 10.95 -0.98
C SER A 321 -3.89 10.53 -0.63
N ASP A 322 -3.36 10.99 0.51
CA ASP A 322 -2.06 10.53 1.01
C ASP A 322 -2.13 9.05 1.41
N ILE A 323 -3.16 8.63 2.15
CA ILE A 323 -3.39 7.22 2.50
C ILE A 323 -3.49 6.34 1.24
N ASP A 324 -4.30 6.75 0.25
CA ASP A 324 -4.49 6.02 -1.01
C ASP A 324 -3.17 5.86 -1.78
N THR A 325 -2.38 6.94 -1.87
CA THR A 325 -1.05 6.88 -2.52
C THR A 325 -0.14 5.88 -1.82
N ARG A 326 -0.11 5.86 -0.47
CA ARG A 326 0.69 4.89 0.29
C ARG A 326 0.20 3.46 0.13
N LEU A 327 -1.12 3.26 0.02
CA LEU A 327 -1.71 1.96 -0.25
C LEU A 327 -1.31 1.44 -1.64
N LEU A 328 -1.39 2.28 -2.67
CA LEU A 328 -0.96 1.95 -4.03
C LEU A 328 0.53 1.62 -4.10
N ASP A 329 1.38 2.43 -3.46
CA ASP A 329 2.82 2.18 -3.38
C ASP A 329 3.13 0.84 -2.68
N ALA A 330 2.41 0.53 -1.59
CA ALA A 330 2.55 -0.73 -0.86
C ALA A 330 2.00 -1.93 -1.65
N GLU A 331 0.91 -1.76 -2.41
CA GLU A 331 0.37 -2.80 -3.29
C GLU A 331 1.41 -3.25 -4.31
N VAL A 332 2.07 -2.30 -5.00
CA VAL A 332 3.11 -2.62 -5.99
C VAL A 332 4.27 -3.38 -5.32
N ALA A 333 4.72 -2.89 -4.17
CA ALA A 333 5.79 -3.52 -3.40
C ALA A 333 5.44 -4.97 -2.97
N LEU A 334 4.21 -5.18 -2.49
CA LEU A 334 3.73 -6.50 -2.07
C LEU A 334 3.53 -7.46 -3.25
N ASN A 335 3.17 -6.94 -4.43
CA ASN A 335 3.12 -7.76 -5.64
C ASN A 335 4.50 -8.29 -6.05
N HIS A 336 5.55 -7.47 -5.97
CA HIS A 336 6.93 -7.92 -6.21
C HIS A 336 7.36 -8.96 -5.18
N LEU A 337 7.08 -8.70 -3.90
CA LEU A 337 7.45 -9.60 -2.80
C LEU A 337 6.75 -10.96 -2.91
N ASP A 338 5.43 -10.96 -3.16
CA ASP A 338 4.63 -12.18 -3.35
C ASP A 338 5.13 -13.00 -4.55
N TYR A 339 5.49 -12.33 -5.66
CA TYR A 339 6.08 -12.99 -6.82
C TYR A 339 7.43 -13.66 -6.51
N MET A 340 8.32 -12.97 -5.78
CA MET A 340 9.61 -13.54 -5.37
C MET A 340 9.44 -14.79 -4.50
N TRP A 341 8.55 -14.74 -3.51
CA TRP A 341 8.25 -15.91 -2.67
C TRP A 341 7.62 -17.05 -3.47
N GLN A 342 6.72 -16.75 -4.40
CA GLN A 342 6.16 -17.76 -5.31
C GLN A 342 7.24 -18.39 -6.20
N SER A 343 8.20 -17.61 -6.69
CA SER A 343 9.33 -18.09 -7.48
C SER A 343 10.21 -19.06 -6.68
N MET A 344 10.65 -18.66 -5.48
CA MET A 344 11.43 -19.52 -4.59
C MET A 344 10.68 -20.81 -4.23
N LEU A 345 9.40 -20.72 -3.87
CA LEU A 345 8.57 -21.90 -3.59
C LEU A 345 8.46 -22.84 -4.79
N THR A 346 8.41 -22.29 -6.01
CA THR A 346 8.37 -23.09 -7.25
C THR A 346 9.67 -23.85 -7.45
N GLN A 347 10.83 -23.22 -7.22
CA GLN A 347 12.14 -23.88 -7.29
C GLN A 347 12.30 -24.97 -6.24
N ILE A 348 11.86 -24.72 -5.00
CA ILE A 348 11.89 -25.71 -3.92
C ILE A 348 10.97 -26.90 -4.25
N ASN A 349 9.77 -26.66 -4.78
CA ASN A 349 8.88 -27.73 -5.23
C ASN A 349 9.50 -28.55 -6.37
N ALA A 350 10.12 -27.89 -7.35
CA ALA A 350 10.82 -28.59 -8.44
C ALA A 350 11.95 -29.47 -7.90
N SER A 351 12.77 -28.98 -6.96
CA SER A 351 13.80 -29.76 -6.30
C SER A 351 13.22 -30.97 -5.57
N LYS A 352 12.18 -30.75 -4.75
CA LYS A 352 11.46 -31.81 -4.00
C LYS A 352 10.94 -32.89 -4.94
N ASP A 353 10.26 -32.51 -6.00
CA ASP A 353 9.64 -33.45 -6.94
C ASP A 353 10.71 -34.26 -7.69
N LYS A 354 11.85 -33.65 -8.05
CA LYS A 354 12.99 -34.37 -8.61
C LYS A 354 13.61 -35.34 -7.62
N PHE A 355 13.67 -34.98 -6.34
CA PHE A 355 14.20 -35.85 -5.30
C PHE A 355 13.39 -37.15 -5.18
N THR A 356 12.07 -37.10 -5.34
CA THR A 356 11.22 -38.31 -5.30
C THR A 356 11.58 -39.38 -6.35
N GLN A 357 12.34 -38.99 -7.38
CA GLN A 357 12.75 -39.87 -8.46
C GLN A 357 14.10 -40.55 -8.20
N ILE A 358 14.73 -40.27 -7.05
CA ILE A 358 15.96 -40.90 -6.57
C ILE A 358 15.59 -42.13 -5.73
N ASN A 359 16.18 -43.27 -6.08
CA ASN A 359 16.05 -44.52 -5.36
C ASN A 359 17.26 -45.41 -5.61
N ASP A 360 17.40 -46.44 -4.79
CA ASP A 360 18.57 -47.33 -4.76
C ASP A 360 18.79 -48.12 -6.04
N ALA A 361 17.76 -48.28 -6.89
CA ALA A 361 17.85 -49.02 -8.15
C ALA A 361 18.51 -48.22 -9.27
N LEU A 362 18.72 -46.91 -9.11
CA LEU A 362 19.39 -46.08 -10.10
C LEU A 362 20.86 -46.46 -10.21
N ASN A 363 21.37 -46.58 -11.44
CA ASN A 363 22.82 -46.58 -11.66
C ASN A 363 23.42 -45.20 -11.32
N LEU A 364 24.71 -45.18 -11.00
CA LEU A 364 25.37 -43.95 -10.53
C LEU A 364 25.34 -42.81 -11.56
N THR A 365 25.35 -43.14 -12.86
CA THR A 365 25.24 -42.13 -13.94
C THR A 365 23.86 -41.45 -13.94
N SER A 366 22.80 -42.24 -13.78
CA SER A 366 21.43 -41.75 -13.69
C SER A 366 21.21 -40.99 -12.38
N PHE A 367 21.78 -41.48 -11.28
CA PHE A 367 21.78 -40.79 -10.00
C PHE A 367 22.41 -39.40 -10.12
N ILE A 368 23.63 -39.27 -10.63
CA ILE A 368 24.30 -37.97 -10.83
C ILE A 368 23.41 -37.01 -11.59
N THR A 369 22.85 -37.46 -12.73
CA THR A 369 22.00 -36.60 -13.57
C THR A 369 20.75 -36.12 -12.83
N LYS A 370 20.08 -37.02 -12.08
CA LYS A 370 18.88 -36.67 -11.31
C LYS A 370 19.19 -35.79 -10.10
N PHE A 371 20.28 -36.10 -9.39
CA PHE A 371 20.69 -35.35 -8.22
C PHE A 371 21.18 -33.95 -8.60
N GLN A 372 21.80 -33.79 -9.76
CA GLN A 372 22.09 -32.46 -10.31
C GLN A 372 20.79 -31.65 -10.57
N GLN A 373 19.72 -32.30 -11.04
CA GLN A 373 18.41 -31.64 -11.18
C GLN A 373 17.75 -31.32 -9.84
N VAL A 374 18.10 -32.03 -8.76
CA VAL A 374 17.65 -31.71 -7.40
C VAL A 374 18.33 -30.46 -6.87
N ILE A 375 19.65 -30.33 -7.04
CA ILE A 375 20.43 -29.25 -6.42
C ILE A 375 20.45 -27.97 -7.25
N SER A 376 20.29 -28.06 -8.59
CA SER A 376 20.36 -26.87 -9.45
C SER A 376 19.37 -25.75 -9.09
N PRO A 377 18.09 -26.04 -8.74
CA PRO A 377 17.15 -25.01 -8.28
C PRO A 377 17.60 -24.26 -7.01
N TRP A 378 18.43 -24.88 -6.16
CA TRP A 378 18.87 -24.27 -4.90
C TRP A 378 19.84 -23.11 -5.10
N LYS A 379 20.55 -23.05 -6.23
CA LYS A 379 21.37 -21.89 -6.59
C LYS A 379 20.52 -20.63 -6.80
N GLU A 380 19.37 -20.78 -7.44
CA GLU A 380 18.42 -19.67 -7.65
C GLU A 380 17.73 -19.25 -6.35
N VAL A 381 17.40 -20.23 -5.49
CA VAL A 381 16.83 -19.98 -4.16
C VAL A 381 17.82 -19.23 -3.28
N GLU A 382 19.07 -19.70 -3.19
CA GLU A 382 20.15 -19.04 -2.44
C GLU A 382 20.37 -17.61 -2.94
N GLY A 383 20.51 -17.42 -4.27
CA GLY A 383 20.72 -16.11 -4.87
C GLY A 383 19.58 -15.13 -4.59
N SER A 384 18.33 -15.60 -4.71
CA SER A 384 17.14 -14.79 -4.42
C SER A 384 17.04 -14.41 -2.94
N ALA A 385 17.31 -15.37 -2.05
CA ALA A 385 17.26 -15.17 -0.61
C ALA A 385 18.33 -14.17 -0.14
N LYS A 386 19.56 -14.33 -0.62
CA LYS A 386 20.68 -13.41 -0.37
C LYS A 386 20.39 -12.00 -0.86
N GLN A 387 19.77 -11.88 -2.04
CA GLN A 387 19.33 -10.59 -2.57
C GLN A 387 18.28 -9.95 -1.65
N LEU A 388 17.31 -10.72 -1.16
CA LEU A 388 16.29 -10.21 -0.26
C LEU A 388 16.89 -9.72 1.07
N VAL A 389 17.80 -10.48 1.69
CA VAL A 389 18.52 -10.08 2.90
C VAL A 389 19.26 -8.76 2.69
N LYS A 390 19.96 -8.62 1.57
CA LYS A 390 20.68 -7.38 1.22
C LYS A 390 19.72 -6.19 1.06
N VAL A 391 18.61 -6.38 0.34
CA VAL A 391 17.59 -5.35 0.13
C VAL A 391 17.00 -4.88 1.47
N PHE A 392 16.71 -5.82 2.37
CA PHE A 392 16.21 -5.51 3.71
C PHE A 392 17.23 -4.71 4.53
N ASP A 393 18.48 -5.14 4.57
CA ASP A 393 19.54 -4.42 5.30
C ASP A 393 19.72 -2.98 4.79
N GLU A 394 19.78 -2.79 3.46
CA GLU A 394 19.90 -1.46 2.84
C GLU A 394 18.69 -0.57 3.14
N ALA A 395 17.48 -1.10 2.97
CA ALA A 395 16.23 -0.37 3.22
C ALA A 395 16.04 -0.01 4.70
N LEU A 396 16.35 -0.91 5.64
CA LEU A 396 16.23 -0.66 7.07
C LEU A 396 17.22 0.42 7.54
N LYS A 397 18.45 0.39 7.03
CA LYS A 397 19.45 1.45 7.26
C LYS A 397 18.98 2.80 6.73
N GLU A 398 18.50 2.83 5.49
CA GLU A 398 17.99 4.05 4.86
C GLU A 398 16.75 4.59 5.58
N TYR A 399 15.83 3.70 5.95
CA TYR A 399 14.59 4.06 6.65
C TYR A 399 14.88 4.71 8.00
N LYS A 400 15.80 4.12 8.78
CA LYS A 400 16.22 4.67 10.07
C LYS A 400 16.92 6.02 9.92
N HIS A 401 17.64 6.27 8.83
CA HIS A 401 18.34 7.53 8.60
C HIS A 401 17.43 8.66 8.13
N ARG A 402 16.43 8.35 7.28
CA ARG A 402 15.60 9.36 6.60
C ARG A 402 14.24 9.61 7.24
N TYR A 403 13.68 8.62 7.93
CA TYR A 403 12.28 8.64 8.35
C TYR A 403 12.03 8.36 9.84
N ASN A 404 13.07 8.08 10.62
CA ASN A 404 12.99 7.95 12.09
C ASN A 404 13.53 9.19 12.81
#